data_AF-A0A315XLB9-F1
#
_entry.id   AF-A0A315XLB9-F1
#
_cell.length_a   1.000
_cell.length_b   1.000
_cell.length_c   1.000
_cell.angle_alpha   90.00
_cell.angle_beta   90.00
_cell.angle_gamma   90.00
#
_symmetry.space_group_name_H-M   'P 1'
#
loop_
_entity.id
_entity.type
_entity.pdbx_description
1 polymer ?
#
loop_
_entity_poly.entity_id
_entity_poly.type
_entity_poly.pdbx_seq_one_letter_code
_entity_poly.pdbx_strand_id
1 'polypeptide(L)'
;MRIGIVVHGPNIIDSGYALKLIDLFKGYGDVKVRLGGTMGRTAVIDASLENIIDISRKLVPSDSLKIFHDDGVDVIFLLNYGKSDVTGQVFGYKVYNHYVEKIDDNSIPVIQIERPGEDDGSIIPWNNDLDLAFELSDRLGLSIIKPDEVYERHIKQDNAGFNQRIVHGVSPGENIMVNSVVIGKTNSDRLTLIAKDNHIVDIVGGELKSHGLEKLGEVDLDSAIIKTGLLRHAKVTPRVISNEKPDEFKVTFLDHAGEDVYKFRDSSLVITVGDDTTLISSDILYRFDIPVIGITDGDLDKVVEDGFKVNNSIIFEVESGFDDIIGQNIKKEIFNGKADSLDFKNIDEVENKIVEIIKNINCNYKINYIE
;
A
#
# COMPACT_ATOMS: atom_id res chain seq x y z
N MET A 1 -16.50 -19.30 -19.41
CA MET A 1 -15.24 -19.33 -18.63
C MET A 1 -15.51 -18.71 -17.28
N ARG A 2 -14.95 -19.24 -16.19
CA ARG A 2 -14.87 -18.59 -14.88
C ARG A 2 -13.53 -17.89 -14.81
N ILE A 3 -13.54 -16.59 -14.60
CA ILE A 3 -12.37 -15.73 -14.72
C ILE A 3 -12.12 -15.06 -13.37
N GLY A 4 -10.94 -15.28 -12.81
CA GLY A 4 -10.43 -14.51 -11.68
C GLY A 4 -9.64 -13.30 -12.16
N ILE A 5 -9.87 -12.12 -11.61
CA ILE A 5 -9.07 -10.92 -11.91
C ILE A 5 -8.49 -10.39 -10.60
N VAL A 6 -7.17 -10.30 -10.53
CA VAL A 6 -6.44 -9.63 -9.45
C VAL A 6 -6.00 -8.26 -9.96
N VAL A 7 -6.56 -7.20 -9.40
CA VAL A 7 -6.17 -5.82 -9.67
C VAL A 7 -5.11 -5.40 -8.66
N HIS A 8 -3.97 -4.88 -9.10
CA HIS A 8 -2.91 -4.42 -8.20
C HIS A 8 -2.59 -2.93 -8.36
N GLY A 9 -2.53 -2.26 -7.22
CA GLY A 9 -2.12 -0.85 -7.12
C GLY A 9 -3.18 0.15 -7.60
N PRO A 10 -3.02 1.43 -7.26
CA PRO A 10 -3.98 2.46 -7.64
C PRO A 10 -3.88 2.85 -9.13
N ASN A 11 -2.69 2.83 -9.74
CA ASN A 11 -2.46 3.35 -11.09
C ASN A 11 -3.31 2.68 -12.18
N ILE A 12 -3.54 1.36 -12.10
CA ILE A 12 -4.38 0.64 -13.06
C ILE A 12 -5.87 1.05 -12.96
N ILE A 13 -6.30 1.47 -11.77
CA ILE A 13 -7.66 1.96 -11.51
C ILE A 13 -7.77 3.41 -11.96
N ASP A 14 -6.83 4.26 -11.54
CA ASP A 14 -6.81 5.69 -11.83
C ASP A 14 -6.67 5.98 -13.34
N SER A 15 -5.98 5.13 -14.09
CA SER A 15 -5.89 5.20 -15.55
C SER A 15 -7.18 4.77 -16.28
N GLY A 16 -8.15 4.20 -15.55
CA GLY A 16 -9.40 3.65 -16.09
C GLY A 16 -9.24 2.31 -16.81
N TYR A 17 -8.03 1.76 -16.93
CA TYR A 17 -7.79 0.49 -17.61
C TYR A 17 -8.33 -0.72 -16.84
N ALA A 18 -8.36 -0.67 -15.50
CA ALA A 18 -8.97 -1.73 -14.71
C ALA A 18 -10.42 -2.00 -15.16
N LEU A 19 -11.26 -0.96 -15.24
CA LEU A 19 -12.66 -1.10 -15.66
C LEU A 19 -12.78 -1.55 -17.12
N LYS A 20 -11.98 -0.97 -18.03
CA LYS A 20 -11.97 -1.36 -19.45
C LYS A 20 -11.64 -2.85 -19.63
N LEU A 21 -10.65 -3.36 -18.89
CA LEU A 21 -10.26 -4.77 -18.95
C LEU A 21 -11.28 -5.68 -18.28
N ILE A 22 -11.86 -5.29 -17.14
CA ILE A 22 -12.94 -6.04 -16.50
C ILE A 22 -14.13 -6.19 -17.47
N ASP A 23 -14.54 -5.11 -18.13
CA ASP A 23 -15.66 -5.15 -19.08
C ASP A 23 -15.32 -5.95 -20.35
N LEU A 24 -14.07 -5.89 -20.81
CA LEU A 24 -13.55 -6.76 -21.86
C LEU A 24 -13.72 -8.25 -21.48
N PHE A 25 -13.29 -8.64 -20.28
CA PHE A 25 -13.31 -10.03 -19.83
C PHE A 25 -14.70 -10.59 -19.55
N LYS A 26 -15.69 -9.73 -19.21
CA LYS A 26 -17.10 -10.14 -19.16
C LYS A 26 -17.59 -10.69 -20.50
N GLY A 27 -16.97 -10.30 -21.61
CA GLY A 27 -17.22 -10.88 -22.94
C GLY A 27 -16.76 -12.34 -23.11
N TYR A 28 -15.84 -12.81 -22.26
CA TYR A 28 -15.27 -14.17 -22.28
C TYR A 28 -15.91 -15.11 -21.25
N GLY A 29 -16.58 -14.57 -20.22
CA GLY A 29 -17.20 -15.40 -19.20
C GLY A 29 -17.66 -14.67 -17.94
N ASP A 30 -17.86 -15.45 -16.88
CA ASP A 30 -18.21 -14.98 -15.54
C ASP A 30 -16.95 -14.46 -14.83
N VAL A 31 -16.99 -13.22 -14.36
CA VAL A 31 -15.83 -12.48 -13.87
C VAL A 31 -15.97 -12.20 -12.39
N LYS A 32 -14.97 -12.60 -11.60
CA LYS A 32 -14.80 -12.18 -10.21
C LYS A 32 -13.53 -11.36 -10.07
N VAL A 33 -13.61 -10.23 -9.40
CA VAL A 33 -12.49 -9.28 -9.28
C VAL A 33 -12.16 -9.04 -7.81
N ARG A 34 -10.88 -9.10 -7.47
CA ARG A 34 -10.35 -8.79 -6.14
C ARG A 34 -9.16 -7.85 -6.26
N LEU A 35 -8.96 -7.03 -5.23
CA LEU A 35 -7.82 -6.11 -5.18
C LEU A 35 -6.67 -6.65 -4.31
N GLY A 36 -5.44 -6.53 -4.80
CA GLY A 36 -4.22 -6.63 -4.01
C GLY A 36 -3.64 -5.25 -3.66
N GLY A 37 -3.46 -4.98 -2.36
CA GLY A 37 -2.74 -3.80 -1.83
C GLY A 37 -3.61 -2.66 -1.29
N THR A 38 -3.07 -1.91 -0.32
CA THR A 38 -3.79 -0.89 0.46
C THR A 38 -4.27 0.31 -0.37
N MET A 39 -3.37 1.00 -1.08
CA MET A 39 -3.74 2.22 -1.83
C MET A 39 -4.65 1.95 -3.03
N GLY A 40 -4.66 0.72 -3.54
CA GLY A 40 -5.65 0.34 -4.55
C GLY A 40 -7.08 0.46 -4.02
N ARG A 41 -7.32 0.23 -2.71
CA ARG A 41 -8.67 0.33 -2.11
C ARG A 41 -9.15 1.77 -2.17
N THR A 42 -8.24 2.72 -1.93
CA THR A 42 -8.50 4.17 -2.04
C THR A 42 -8.93 4.50 -3.47
N ALA A 43 -8.23 3.96 -4.46
CA ALA A 43 -8.56 4.18 -5.87
C ALA A 43 -9.88 3.53 -6.29
N VAL A 44 -10.20 2.33 -5.79
CA VAL A 44 -11.50 1.69 -6.02
C VAL A 44 -12.63 2.57 -5.47
N ILE A 45 -12.48 3.10 -4.25
CA ILE A 45 -13.48 3.98 -3.64
C ILE A 45 -13.62 5.26 -4.46
N ASP A 46 -12.54 5.96 -4.78
CA ASP A 46 -12.61 7.20 -5.54
C ASP A 46 -13.27 6.99 -6.91
N ALA A 47 -13.03 5.83 -7.55
CA ALA A 47 -13.63 5.46 -8.83
C ALA A 47 -15.05 4.87 -8.74
N SER A 48 -15.62 4.72 -7.53
CA SER A 48 -16.94 4.08 -7.29
C SER A 48 -17.04 2.63 -7.79
N LEU A 49 -15.95 1.86 -7.64
CA LEU A 49 -15.82 0.50 -8.17
C LEU A 49 -15.99 -0.60 -7.12
N GLU A 50 -16.40 -0.30 -5.88
CA GLU A 50 -16.50 -1.29 -4.78
C GLU A 50 -17.53 -2.39 -5.04
N ASN A 51 -18.54 -2.10 -5.89
CA ASN A 51 -19.53 -3.10 -6.33
C ASN A 51 -19.00 -4.03 -7.43
N ILE A 52 -17.82 -3.73 -7.99
CA ILE A 52 -17.18 -4.47 -9.09
C ILE A 52 -15.91 -5.17 -8.60
N ILE A 53 -15.12 -4.50 -7.77
CA ILE A 53 -13.83 -4.97 -7.25
C ILE A 53 -13.97 -5.20 -5.75
N ASP A 54 -13.80 -6.45 -5.32
CA ASP A 54 -13.84 -6.80 -3.91
C ASP A 54 -12.62 -6.23 -3.17
N ILE A 55 -12.90 -5.31 -2.26
CA ILE A 55 -11.94 -4.63 -1.36
C ILE A 55 -12.23 -4.92 0.12
N SER A 56 -13.01 -5.97 0.41
CA SER A 56 -13.44 -6.33 1.77
C SER A 56 -12.30 -6.84 2.65
N ARG A 57 -11.26 -7.42 2.04
CA ARG A 57 -10.10 -8.00 2.73
C ARG A 57 -8.81 -7.31 2.31
N LYS A 58 -7.91 -7.07 3.28
CA LYS A 58 -6.52 -6.72 2.98
C LYS A 58 -5.80 -7.98 2.50
N LEU A 59 -5.53 -8.05 1.20
CA LEU A 59 -4.82 -9.15 0.56
C LEU A 59 -3.58 -8.63 -0.16
N VAL A 60 -2.52 -9.45 -0.16
CA VAL A 60 -1.42 -9.27 -1.12
C VAL A 60 -1.78 -9.98 -2.44
N PRO A 61 -1.19 -9.58 -3.59
CA PRO A 61 -1.55 -10.15 -4.88
C PRO A 61 -1.39 -11.67 -4.98
N SER A 62 -0.34 -12.26 -4.40
CA SER A 62 -0.12 -13.71 -4.44
C SER A 62 -1.17 -14.49 -3.66
N ASP A 63 -1.70 -13.94 -2.55
CA ASP A 63 -2.84 -14.53 -1.84
C ASP A 63 -4.12 -14.44 -2.68
N SER A 64 -4.30 -13.35 -3.43
CA SER A 64 -5.46 -13.18 -4.30
C SER A 64 -5.44 -14.18 -5.46
N LEU A 65 -4.26 -14.45 -6.05
CA LEU A 65 -4.07 -15.53 -7.03
C LEU A 65 -4.43 -16.89 -6.42
N LYS A 66 -3.91 -17.19 -5.21
CA LYS A 66 -4.22 -18.44 -4.52
C LYS A 66 -5.72 -18.62 -4.28
N ILE A 67 -6.43 -17.61 -3.79
CA ILE A 67 -7.87 -17.75 -3.51
C ILE A 67 -8.63 -18.03 -4.82
N PHE A 68 -8.26 -17.41 -5.95
CA PHE A 68 -8.88 -17.75 -7.22
C PHE A 68 -8.53 -19.16 -7.70
N HIS A 69 -7.31 -19.63 -7.45
CA HIS A 69 -6.92 -21.02 -7.72
C HIS A 69 -7.77 -22.00 -6.89
N ASP A 70 -7.92 -21.74 -5.59
CA ASP A 70 -8.75 -22.56 -4.68
C ASP A 70 -10.25 -22.50 -5.04
N ASP A 71 -10.73 -21.35 -5.57
CA ASP A 71 -12.08 -21.19 -6.12
C ASP A 71 -12.27 -21.98 -7.45
N GLY A 72 -11.19 -22.55 -7.98
CA GLY A 72 -11.14 -23.41 -9.15
C GLY A 72 -11.52 -22.68 -10.43
N VAL A 73 -11.13 -21.40 -10.61
CA VAL A 73 -11.42 -20.65 -11.86
C VAL A 73 -10.71 -21.27 -13.07
N ASP A 74 -11.15 -20.92 -14.27
CA ASP A 74 -10.57 -21.47 -15.51
C ASP A 74 -9.31 -20.69 -15.95
N VAL A 75 -9.20 -19.40 -15.59
CA VAL A 75 -8.04 -18.53 -15.84
C VAL A 75 -7.99 -17.39 -14.81
N ILE A 76 -6.78 -16.92 -14.50
CA ILE A 76 -6.55 -15.76 -13.63
C ILE A 76 -5.80 -14.66 -14.39
N PHE A 77 -6.32 -13.44 -14.36
CA PHE A 77 -5.64 -12.25 -14.87
C PHE A 77 -5.03 -11.44 -13.73
N LEU A 78 -3.73 -11.12 -13.83
CA LEU A 78 -3.05 -10.18 -12.95
C LEU A 78 -2.93 -8.83 -13.67
N LEU A 79 -3.71 -7.84 -13.23
CA LEU A 79 -3.71 -6.50 -13.83
C LEU A 79 -2.81 -5.58 -13.01
N ASN A 80 -1.81 -5.00 -13.66
CA ASN A 80 -0.87 -4.09 -13.01
C ASN A 80 -0.48 -2.93 -13.93
N TYR A 81 -0.09 -1.82 -13.30
CA TYR A 81 0.39 -0.62 -13.98
C TYR A 81 1.61 -0.10 -13.22
N GLY A 82 2.75 -0.76 -13.45
CA GLY A 82 4.03 -0.39 -12.88
C GLY A 82 4.50 1.00 -13.34
N LYS A 83 5.52 1.51 -12.65
CA LYS A 83 6.18 2.78 -13.02
C LYS A 83 6.91 2.67 -14.36
N SER A 84 7.46 1.48 -14.60
CA SER A 84 8.10 1.06 -15.84
C SER A 84 7.76 -0.39 -16.16
N ASP A 85 8.02 -0.84 -17.39
CA ASP A 85 7.97 -2.25 -17.78
C ASP A 85 8.83 -3.14 -16.85
N VAL A 86 10.02 -2.67 -16.45
CA VAL A 86 10.91 -3.34 -15.49
C VAL A 86 10.20 -3.59 -14.16
N THR A 87 9.62 -2.54 -13.56
CA THR A 87 8.94 -2.69 -12.26
C THR A 87 7.76 -3.65 -12.33
N GLY A 88 7.02 -3.61 -13.44
CA GLY A 88 5.87 -4.45 -13.70
C GLY A 88 6.20 -5.92 -13.89
N GLN A 89 7.20 -6.19 -14.73
CA GLN A 89 7.68 -7.55 -15.00
C GLN A 89 8.28 -8.20 -13.74
N VAL A 90 9.10 -7.46 -12.98
CA VAL A 90 9.68 -7.95 -11.71
C VAL A 90 8.59 -8.16 -10.64
N PHE A 91 7.61 -7.27 -10.56
CA PHE A 91 6.45 -7.44 -9.68
C PHE A 91 5.71 -8.75 -10.00
N GLY A 92 5.37 -8.94 -11.28
CA GLY A 92 4.71 -10.15 -11.76
C GLY A 92 5.46 -11.43 -11.43
N TYR A 93 6.76 -11.44 -11.70
CA TYR A 93 7.65 -12.56 -11.41
C TYR A 93 7.62 -12.92 -9.92
N LYS A 94 7.77 -11.93 -9.03
CA LYS A 94 7.75 -12.16 -7.57
C LYS A 94 6.38 -12.65 -7.09
N VAL A 95 5.29 -12.03 -7.56
CA VAL A 95 3.92 -12.41 -7.19
C VAL A 95 3.60 -13.83 -7.62
N TYR A 96 3.96 -14.18 -8.86
CA TYR A 96 3.69 -15.50 -9.42
C TYR A 96 4.50 -16.59 -8.71
N ASN A 97 5.80 -16.40 -8.44
CA ASN A 97 6.60 -17.39 -7.71
C ASN A 97 6.09 -17.60 -6.28
N HIS A 98 5.79 -16.54 -5.53
CA HIS A 98 5.17 -16.65 -4.20
C HIS A 98 3.79 -17.32 -4.24
N TYR A 99 3.07 -17.23 -5.35
CA TYR A 99 1.80 -17.93 -5.52
C TYR A 99 2.01 -19.43 -5.75
N VAL A 100 2.97 -19.81 -6.61
CA VAL A 100 3.31 -21.21 -6.90
C VAL A 100 3.79 -21.95 -5.65
N GLU A 101 4.50 -21.28 -4.74
CA GLU A 101 4.92 -21.85 -3.45
C GLU A 101 3.74 -22.21 -2.52
N LYS A 102 2.53 -21.69 -2.78
CA LYS A 102 1.35 -21.85 -1.91
C LYS A 102 0.30 -22.84 -2.47
N ILE A 103 0.59 -23.50 -3.58
CA ILE A 103 -0.33 -24.43 -4.26
C ILE A 103 0.35 -25.77 -4.53
N ASP A 104 -0.44 -26.84 -4.56
CA ASP A 104 0.07 -28.20 -4.82
C ASP A 104 0.18 -28.52 -6.32
N ASP A 105 -0.68 -27.89 -7.14
CA ASP A 105 -0.64 -27.97 -8.59
C ASP A 105 -0.77 -26.58 -9.22
N ASN A 106 -0.09 -26.39 -10.34
CA ASN A 106 -0.08 -25.11 -11.06
C ASN A 106 -0.84 -25.24 -12.39
N SER A 107 -2.06 -25.76 -12.31
CA SER A 107 -2.88 -26.11 -13.47
C SER A 107 -3.68 -24.96 -14.07
N ILE A 108 -3.99 -23.93 -13.28
CA ILE A 108 -4.80 -22.77 -13.70
C ILE A 108 -3.90 -21.72 -14.36
N PRO A 109 -4.17 -21.32 -15.62
CA PRO A 109 -3.39 -20.29 -16.29
C PRO A 109 -3.45 -18.94 -15.59
N VAL A 110 -2.30 -18.29 -15.47
CA VAL A 110 -2.11 -16.94 -14.93
C VAL A 110 -1.51 -16.06 -16.03
N ILE A 111 -2.26 -15.03 -16.44
CA ILE A 111 -1.83 -14.07 -17.46
C ILE A 111 -1.74 -12.69 -16.81
N GLN A 112 -0.57 -12.07 -16.85
CA GLN A 112 -0.43 -10.68 -16.45
C GLN A 112 -0.67 -9.75 -17.64
N ILE A 113 -1.39 -8.66 -17.39
CA ILE A 113 -1.49 -7.51 -18.29
C ILE A 113 -0.80 -6.34 -17.58
N GLU A 114 0.32 -5.92 -18.15
CA GLU A 114 1.19 -4.89 -17.61
C GLU A 114 1.09 -3.61 -18.43
N ARG A 115 0.82 -2.48 -17.75
CA ARG A 115 0.79 -1.12 -18.32
C ARG A 115 0.02 -1.05 -19.65
N PRO A 116 -1.26 -1.49 -19.68
CA PRO A 116 -2.06 -1.43 -20.89
C PRO A 116 -2.15 0.01 -21.41
N GLY A 117 -1.95 0.18 -22.72
CA GLY A 117 -1.99 1.49 -23.37
C GLY A 117 -0.68 2.27 -23.42
N GLU A 118 0.38 1.76 -22.78
CA GLU A 118 1.74 2.29 -22.90
C GLU A 118 2.51 1.58 -24.02
N ASP A 119 3.46 2.26 -24.64
CA ASP A 119 4.29 1.71 -25.73
C ASP A 119 5.13 0.50 -25.28
N ASP A 120 5.48 0.45 -23.99
CA ASP A 120 6.22 -0.65 -23.33
C ASP A 120 5.31 -1.59 -22.52
N GLY A 121 3.99 -1.49 -22.73
CA GLY A 121 3.02 -2.41 -22.16
C GLY A 121 3.17 -3.84 -22.70
N SER A 122 2.83 -4.83 -21.87
CA SER A 122 3.00 -6.24 -22.24
C SER A 122 1.97 -7.18 -21.61
N ILE A 123 1.83 -8.35 -22.24
CA ILE A 123 1.12 -9.52 -21.75
C ILE A 123 2.14 -10.60 -21.42
N ILE A 124 2.04 -11.17 -20.22
CA ILE A 124 2.97 -12.18 -19.73
C ILE A 124 2.18 -13.43 -19.31
N PRO A 125 2.18 -14.50 -20.13
CA PRO A 125 1.53 -15.76 -19.78
C PRO A 125 2.48 -16.60 -18.90
N TRP A 126 2.25 -16.61 -17.59
CA TRP A 126 3.17 -17.21 -16.61
C TRP A 126 3.27 -18.73 -16.69
N ASN A 127 2.16 -19.42 -16.99
CA ASN A 127 2.08 -20.89 -16.98
C ASN A 127 1.10 -21.45 -18.00
N ASN A 128 1.17 -20.99 -19.25
CA ASN A 128 0.78 -21.81 -20.42
C ASN A 128 -0.63 -21.59 -21.03
N ASP A 129 -1.12 -20.35 -21.12
CA ASP A 129 -2.23 -20.02 -22.05
C ASP A 129 -1.77 -19.00 -23.10
N LEU A 130 -1.03 -19.51 -24.10
CA LEU A 130 -0.49 -18.70 -25.18
C LEU A 130 -1.57 -18.26 -26.18
N ASP A 131 -2.59 -19.08 -26.43
CA ASP A 131 -3.63 -18.76 -27.41
C ASP A 131 -4.48 -17.56 -26.95
N LEU A 132 -4.93 -17.56 -25.70
CA LEU A 132 -5.62 -16.42 -25.11
C LEU A 132 -4.71 -15.20 -25.01
N ALA A 133 -3.42 -15.39 -24.68
CA ALA A 133 -2.45 -14.30 -24.65
C ALA A 133 -2.23 -13.67 -26.04
N PHE A 134 -2.18 -14.47 -27.12
CA PHE A 134 -2.09 -13.97 -28.50
C PHE A 134 -3.33 -13.19 -28.92
N GLU A 135 -4.52 -13.70 -28.60
CA GLU A 135 -5.77 -12.99 -28.88
C GLU A 135 -5.82 -11.63 -28.15
N LEU A 136 -5.49 -11.62 -26.86
CA LEU A 136 -5.48 -10.40 -26.05
C LEU A 136 -4.39 -9.43 -26.50
N SER A 137 -3.23 -9.93 -26.93
CA SER A 137 -2.13 -9.13 -27.46
C SER A 137 -2.56 -8.36 -28.70
N ASP A 138 -3.21 -9.03 -29.67
CA ASP A 138 -3.75 -8.39 -30.87
C ASP A 138 -4.83 -7.36 -30.52
N ARG A 139 -5.75 -7.74 -29.63
CA ARG A 139 -6.89 -6.89 -29.25
C ARG A 139 -6.50 -5.65 -28.44
N LEU A 140 -5.47 -5.75 -27.61
CA LEU A 140 -4.99 -4.66 -26.75
C LEU A 140 -3.80 -3.90 -27.36
N GLY A 141 -3.21 -4.40 -28.44
CA GLY A 141 -2.00 -3.84 -29.04
C GLY A 141 -0.76 -3.97 -28.14
N LEU A 142 -0.67 -5.03 -27.34
CA LEU A 142 0.39 -5.23 -26.35
C LEU A 142 1.40 -6.28 -26.81
N SER A 143 2.67 -6.09 -26.47
CA SER A 143 3.72 -7.07 -26.74
C SER A 143 3.54 -8.32 -25.85
N ILE A 144 3.88 -9.51 -26.34
CA ILE A 144 3.96 -10.72 -25.50
C ILE A 144 5.39 -10.91 -25.05
N ILE A 145 5.59 -10.99 -23.74
CA ILE A 145 6.87 -11.28 -23.11
C ILE A 145 6.77 -12.64 -22.42
N LYS A 146 7.75 -13.51 -22.64
CA LYS A 146 7.76 -14.84 -22.03
C LYS A 146 8.28 -14.80 -20.59
N PRO A 147 7.84 -15.70 -19.70
CA PRO A 147 8.38 -15.79 -18.34
C PRO A 147 9.91 -15.92 -18.28
N ASP A 148 10.50 -16.75 -19.15
CA ASP A 148 11.97 -16.92 -19.24
C ASP A 148 12.66 -15.62 -19.64
N GLU A 149 12.03 -14.79 -20.48
CA GLU A 149 12.57 -13.51 -20.90
C GLU A 149 12.57 -12.50 -19.73
N VAL A 150 11.53 -12.51 -18.89
CA VAL A 150 11.51 -11.71 -17.64
C VAL A 150 12.66 -12.14 -16.72
N TYR A 151 12.85 -13.44 -16.55
CA TYR A 151 13.94 -13.98 -15.72
C TYR A 151 15.32 -13.57 -16.26
N GLU A 152 15.57 -13.76 -17.56
CA GLU A 152 16.85 -13.43 -18.21
C GLU A 152 17.17 -11.93 -18.16
N ARG A 153 16.15 -11.06 -18.35
CA ARG A 153 16.31 -9.61 -18.34
C ARG A 153 16.62 -9.05 -16.95
N HIS A 154 15.89 -9.51 -15.94
CA HIS A 154 15.84 -8.80 -14.66
C HIS A 154 16.37 -9.60 -13.47
N ILE A 155 16.27 -10.93 -13.50
CA ILE A 155 16.50 -11.77 -12.30
C ILE A 155 17.82 -12.53 -12.39
N LYS A 156 18.19 -13.05 -13.56
CA LYS A 156 19.39 -13.91 -13.71
C LYS A 156 20.69 -13.23 -13.29
N GLN A 157 20.78 -11.91 -13.44
CA GLN A 157 21.97 -11.14 -13.08
C GLN A 157 21.96 -10.69 -11.61
N ASP A 158 20.91 -11.01 -10.86
CA ASP A 158 20.82 -10.69 -9.44
C ASP A 158 21.81 -11.58 -8.66
N ASN A 159 23.04 -11.10 -8.54
CA ASN A 159 24.05 -11.67 -7.65
C ASN A 159 23.90 -11.11 -6.24
N ALA A 160 22.69 -11.16 -5.68
CA ALA A 160 22.47 -10.78 -4.29
C ALA A 160 23.25 -11.75 -3.38
N GLY A 161 24.11 -11.20 -2.52
CA GLY A 161 24.74 -11.99 -1.47
C GLY A 161 23.73 -12.50 -0.45
N PHE A 162 24.17 -13.36 0.47
CA PHE A 162 23.37 -13.74 1.63
C PHE A 162 22.91 -12.48 2.38
N ASN A 163 21.61 -12.39 2.72
CA ASN A 163 20.94 -11.23 3.31
C ASN A 163 20.96 -9.94 2.47
N GLN A 164 20.95 -10.05 1.14
CA GLN A 164 20.82 -8.89 0.26
C GLN A 164 19.55 -8.97 -0.59
N ARG A 165 18.94 -7.83 -0.89
CA ARG A 165 17.80 -7.76 -1.80
C ARG A 165 17.94 -6.61 -2.79
N ILE A 166 17.95 -6.97 -4.07
CA ILE A 166 17.96 -6.01 -5.17
C ILE A 166 16.53 -5.50 -5.41
N VAL A 167 16.42 -4.19 -5.59
CA VAL A 167 15.17 -3.48 -5.89
C VAL A 167 15.30 -2.85 -7.28
N HIS A 168 14.44 -3.31 -8.19
CA HIS A 168 14.47 -2.91 -9.60
C HIS A 168 13.56 -1.72 -9.89
N GLY A 169 13.92 -0.93 -10.91
CA GLY A 169 13.11 0.19 -11.40
C GLY A 169 12.96 1.33 -10.39
N VAL A 170 14.03 1.60 -9.65
CA VAL A 170 14.14 2.74 -8.73
C VAL A 170 14.66 3.97 -9.48
N SER A 171 14.33 5.16 -8.99
CA SER A 171 14.84 6.43 -9.52
C SER A 171 15.41 7.29 -8.39
N PRO A 172 16.51 8.05 -8.62
CA PRO A 172 17.09 8.92 -7.59
C PRO A 172 16.07 9.85 -6.95
N GLY A 173 16.12 9.99 -5.63
CA GLY A 173 15.23 10.84 -4.83
C GLY A 173 13.94 10.15 -4.37
N GLU A 174 13.66 8.93 -4.82
CA GLU A 174 12.52 8.16 -4.33
C GLU A 174 12.73 7.69 -2.88
N ASN A 175 11.68 7.79 -2.05
CA ASN A 175 11.63 7.15 -0.74
C ASN A 175 11.79 5.63 -0.87
N ILE A 176 12.46 5.01 0.09
CA ILE A 176 12.60 3.56 0.23
C ILE A 176 11.70 3.14 1.40
N MET A 177 10.65 2.38 1.09
CA MET A 177 9.70 1.92 2.09
C MET A 177 9.77 0.41 2.23
N VAL A 178 9.94 -0.08 3.45
CA VAL A 178 9.98 -1.50 3.80
C VAL A 178 8.90 -1.78 4.83
N ASN A 179 7.99 -2.71 4.53
CA ASN A 179 6.84 -3.05 5.39
C ASN A 179 6.02 -1.82 5.85
N SER A 180 5.92 -0.81 4.98
CA SER A 180 5.23 0.48 5.22
C SER A 180 5.98 1.50 6.09
N VAL A 181 7.24 1.26 6.42
CA VAL A 181 8.12 2.22 7.10
C VAL A 181 9.12 2.80 6.10
N VAL A 182 9.24 4.13 6.06
CA VAL A 182 10.27 4.79 5.25
C VAL A 182 11.62 4.65 5.96
N ILE A 183 12.57 3.97 5.32
CA ILE A 183 13.89 3.69 5.90
C ILE A 183 15.01 4.51 5.27
N GLY A 184 14.71 5.35 4.28
CA GLY A 184 15.73 6.07 3.54
C GLY A 184 15.25 6.59 2.19
N LYS A 185 16.20 7.10 1.41
CA LYS A 185 15.97 7.60 0.05
C LYS A 185 17.00 7.03 -0.92
N THR A 186 16.59 6.83 -2.15
CA THR A 186 17.47 6.42 -3.23
C THR A 186 18.32 7.60 -3.71
N ASN A 187 19.56 7.33 -4.10
CA ASN A 187 20.45 8.30 -4.76
C ASN A 187 20.89 7.81 -6.15
N SER A 188 20.36 6.66 -6.58
CA SER A 188 20.78 5.89 -7.74
C SER A 188 19.56 5.26 -8.43
N ASP A 189 19.76 4.80 -9.67
CA ASP A 189 18.82 3.96 -10.44
C ASP A 189 18.97 2.45 -10.12
N ARG A 190 19.87 2.12 -9.19
CA ARG A 190 20.09 0.76 -8.66
C ARG A 190 20.05 0.81 -7.15
N LEU A 191 19.30 -0.09 -6.53
CA LEU A 191 19.17 -0.18 -5.08
C LEU A 191 19.35 -1.63 -4.61
N THR A 192 20.20 -1.82 -3.60
CA THR A 192 20.33 -3.10 -2.88
C THR A 192 20.22 -2.85 -1.39
N LEU A 193 19.29 -3.53 -0.72
CA LEU A 193 19.20 -3.55 0.74
C LEU A 193 20.09 -4.65 1.30
N ILE A 194 20.78 -4.37 2.41
CA ILE A 194 21.68 -5.32 3.08
C ILE A 194 21.21 -5.48 4.53
N ALA A 195 20.93 -6.72 4.93
CA ALA A 195 20.55 -7.06 6.28
C ALA A 195 21.61 -7.91 7.00
N LYS A 196 21.66 -7.78 8.33
CA LYS A 196 22.44 -8.63 9.22
C LYS A 196 21.61 -8.88 10.46
N ASP A 197 21.53 -10.14 10.88
CA ASP A 197 20.74 -10.54 12.06
C ASP A 197 19.29 -10.00 11.99
N ASN A 198 18.67 -10.12 10.81
CA ASN A 198 17.35 -9.57 10.47
C ASN A 198 17.21 -8.05 10.63
N HIS A 199 18.28 -7.27 10.68
CA HIS A 199 18.20 -5.80 10.69
C HIS A 199 18.82 -5.26 9.41
N ILE A 200 18.19 -4.27 8.78
CA ILE A 200 18.81 -3.55 7.66
C ILE A 200 19.96 -2.71 8.23
N VAL A 201 21.18 -2.98 7.76
CA VAL A 201 22.40 -2.35 8.25
C VAL A 201 23.06 -1.44 7.22
N ASP A 202 22.76 -1.63 5.93
CA ASP A 202 23.36 -0.85 4.85
C ASP A 202 22.49 -0.89 3.59
N ILE A 203 22.69 0.08 2.71
CA ILE A 203 22.06 0.12 1.38
C ILE A 203 23.06 0.60 0.32
N VAL A 204 23.07 -0.07 -0.82
CA VAL A 204 23.83 0.39 -2.00
C VAL A 204 22.87 1.16 -2.89
N GLY A 205 23.23 2.40 -3.25
CA GLY A 205 22.40 3.25 -4.12
C GLY A 205 21.29 4.03 -3.39
N GLY A 206 21.45 4.24 -2.09
CA GLY A 206 20.61 5.13 -1.30
C GLY A 206 21.31 5.62 -0.03
N GLU A 207 20.56 6.37 0.78
CA GLU A 207 20.94 6.81 2.12
C GLU A 207 19.88 6.37 3.15
N LEU A 208 20.33 5.77 4.26
CA LEU A 208 19.47 5.29 5.34
C LEU A 208 19.03 6.43 6.26
N LYS A 209 17.77 6.39 6.70
CA LYS A 209 17.18 7.24 7.75
C LYS A 209 17.19 6.45 9.06
N SER A 210 18.05 6.83 10.01
CA SER A 210 18.24 6.10 11.29
C SER A 210 16.93 5.86 12.03
N HIS A 211 16.09 6.89 12.14
CA HIS A 211 14.80 6.81 12.79
C HIS A 211 13.83 5.81 12.11
N GLY A 212 13.90 5.72 10.77
CA GLY A 212 13.13 4.72 10.02
C GLY A 212 13.55 3.28 10.31
N LEU A 213 14.85 3.04 10.55
CA LEU A 213 15.35 1.71 10.94
C LEU A 213 14.93 1.33 12.36
N GLU A 214 14.94 2.27 13.29
CA GLU A 214 14.44 2.08 14.65
C GLU A 214 12.96 1.68 14.64
N LYS A 215 12.14 2.36 13.81
CA LYS A 215 10.72 2.05 13.62
C LYS A 215 10.47 0.73 12.90
N LEU A 216 11.32 0.35 11.95
CA LEU A 216 11.18 -0.92 11.22
C LEU A 216 11.49 -2.14 12.10
N GLY A 217 12.58 -2.09 12.87
CA GLY A 217 13.06 -3.21 13.67
C GLY A 217 13.53 -4.41 12.84
N GLU A 218 13.22 -5.62 13.32
CA GLU A 218 13.57 -6.87 12.63
C GLU A 218 12.75 -7.06 11.34
N VAL A 219 13.43 -7.45 10.27
CA VAL A 219 12.88 -7.70 8.95
C VAL A 219 13.61 -8.86 8.28
N ASP A 220 12.82 -9.78 7.74
CA ASP A 220 13.28 -10.75 6.76
C ASP A 220 13.17 -10.13 5.36
N LEU A 221 14.32 -9.92 4.72
CA LEU A 221 14.37 -9.31 3.39
C LEU A 221 13.69 -10.16 2.32
N ASP A 222 13.60 -11.49 2.47
CA ASP A 222 12.99 -12.35 1.45
C ASP A 222 11.47 -12.12 1.39
N SER A 223 10.83 -12.06 2.56
CA SER A 223 9.38 -11.85 2.68
C SER A 223 8.93 -10.39 2.75
N ALA A 224 9.85 -9.43 2.97
CA ALA A 224 9.49 -8.02 3.11
C ALA A 224 8.74 -7.45 1.90
N ILE A 225 7.86 -6.48 2.13
CA ILE A 225 7.25 -5.68 1.07
C ILE A 225 8.07 -4.41 0.90
N ILE A 226 8.76 -4.29 -0.24
CA ILE A 226 9.58 -3.13 -0.57
C ILE A 226 8.90 -2.32 -1.68
N LYS A 227 8.78 -1.01 -1.47
CA LYS A 227 8.25 -0.05 -2.45
C LYS A 227 9.17 1.16 -2.52
N THR A 228 9.22 1.80 -3.69
CA THR A 228 9.91 3.08 -3.85
C THR A 228 9.04 4.11 -4.56
N GLY A 229 9.23 5.37 -4.18
CA GLY A 229 8.49 6.50 -4.72
C GLY A 229 7.14 6.71 -4.03
N LEU A 230 6.20 7.35 -4.73
CA LEU A 230 4.88 7.64 -4.19
C LEU A 230 4.00 6.39 -4.20
N LEU A 231 3.14 6.26 -3.19
CA LEU A 231 2.20 5.14 -3.09
C LEU A 231 1.02 5.27 -4.06
N ARG A 232 0.75 6.49 -4.52
CA ARG A 232 -0.24 6.84 -5.54
C ARG A 232 0.19 8.14 -6.23
N HIS A 233 0.29 8.11 -7.57
CA HIS A 233 0.77 9.23 -8.38
C HIS A 233 -0.35 10.11 -8.95
N ALA A 234 -1.55 9.56 -9.12
CA ALA A 234 -2.64 10.30 -9.75
C ALA A 234 -3.13 11.42 -8.84
N LYS A 235 -3.33 12.60 -9.44
CA LYS A 235 -4.13 13.66 -8.81
C LYS A 235 -5.59 13.26 -8.84
N VAL A 236 -6.17 13.10 -7.67
CA VAL A 236 -7.52 12.58 -7.53
C VAL A 236 -8.41 13.54 -6.78
N THR A 237 -9.70 13.49 -7.10
CA THR A 237 -10.74 14.09 -6.26
C THR A 237 -11.27 12.96 -5.38
N PRO A 238 -10.98 12.98 -4.06
CA PRO A 238 -11.40 11.91 -3.18
C PRO A 238 -12.93 11.84 -3.11
N ARG A 239 -13.47 10.63 -3.10
CA ARG A 239 -14.91 10.43 -2.90
C ARG A 239 -15.20 10.05 -1.46
N VAL A 240 -15.98 10.87 -0.78
CA VAL A 240 -16.52 10.53 0.55
C VAL A 240 -17.68 9.56 0.37
N ILE A 241 -17.62 8.41 1.02
CA ILE A 241 -18.71 7.44 1.08
C ILE A 241 -19.57 7.70 2.29
N SER A 242 -20.88 7.51 2.15
CA SER A 242 -21.78 7.54 3.30
C SER A 242 -21.39 6.44 4.26
N ASN A 243 -21.14 6.81 5.50
CA ASN A 243 -20.83 5.86 6.55
C ASN A 243 -21.75 6.12 7.73
N GLU A 244 -22.31 5.05 8.31
CA GLU A 244 -23.12 5.19 9.52
C GLU A 244 -22.18 5.57 10.66
N LYS A 245 -22.37 6.78 11.21
CA LYS A 245 -21.58 7.21 12.36
C LYS A 245 -22.01 6.35 13.56
N PRO A 246 -21.07 5.87 14.37
CA PRO A 246 -21.41 5.13 15.57
C PRO A 246 -22.26 5.98 16.51
N ASP A 247 -23.17 5.34 17.26
CA ASP A 247 -24.02 6.02 18.24
C ASP A 247 -23.20 6.68 19.36
N GLU A 248 -22.05 6.09 19.68
CA GLU A 248 -21.09 6.56 20.67
C GLU A 248 -19.86 7.17 20.00
N PHE A 249 -19.27 8.21 20.61
CA PHE A 249 -18.09 8.88 20.04
C PHE A 249 -16.83 8.03 20.27
N LYS A 250 -16.68 7.02 19.42
CA LYS A 250 -15.60 6.03 19.45
C LYS A 250 -14.30 6.62 18.90
N VAL A 251 -13.27 6.64 19.72
CA VAL A 251 -11.93 7.15 19.37
C VAL A 251 -10.97 5.97 19.28
N THR A 252 -10.17 5.93 18.23
CA THR A 252 -9.19 4.86 17.98
C THR A 252 -7.77 5.41 17.96
N PHE A 253 -6.81 4.65 18.48
CA PHE A 253 -5.39 5.01 18.47
C PHE A 253 -4.62 4.20 17.42
N LEU A 254 -3.78 4.87 16.63
CA LEU A 254 -2.95 4.31 15.57
C LEU A 254 -1.51 4.85 15.66
N ASP A 255 -0.56 3.96 15.94
CA ASP A 255 0.86 4.32 16.16
C ASP A 255 1.78 4.03 14.96
N HIS A 256 1.32 3.21 14.00
CA HIS A 256 2.21 2.67 12.97
C HIS A 256 1.57 2.69 11.57
N ALA A 257 2.31 3.22 10.58
CA ALA A 257 1.92 3.34 9.18
C ALA A 257 1.68 2.00 8.42
N GLY A 258 1.84 0.84 9.08
CA GLY A 258 1.63 -0.49 8.51
C GLY A 258 0.27 -1.14 8.78
N GLU A 259 -0.53 -0.60 9.68
CA GLU A 259 -1.84 -1.17 10.01
C GLU A 259 -2.85 -1.02 8.87
N ASP A 260 -3.86 -1.89 8.83
CA ASP A 260 -4.98 -1.71 7.89
C ASP A 260 -5.88 -0.56 8.35
N VAL A 261 -5.57 0.67 7.93
CA VAL A 261 -6.31 1.91 8.29
C VAL A 261 -7.82 1.78 8.05
N TYR A 262 -8.22 0.99 7.05
CA TYR A 262 -9.63 0.73 6.74
C TYR A 262 -10.41 0.06 7.86
N LYS A 263 -9.74 -0.59 8.83
CA LYS A 263 -10.40 -1.16 10.02
C LYS A 263 -11.01 -0.08 10.93
N PHE A 264 -10.59 1.17 10.76
CA PHE A 264 -11.04 2.33 11.55
C PHE A 264 -12.16 3.11 10.87
N ARG A 265 -12.73 2.59 9.78
CA ARG A 265 -13.86 3.26 9.11
C ARG A 265 -15.07 3.43 10.04
N ASP A 266 -15.23 2.63 11.08
CA ASP A 266 -16.38 2.74 11.99
C ASP A 266 -16.05 3.57 13.25
N SER A 267 -15.00 4.40 13.20
CA SER A 267 -14.59 5.28 14.30
C SER A 267 -15.13 6.70 14.10
N SER A 268 -15.33 7.43 15.21
CA SER A 268 -15.67 8.86 15.17
C SER A 268 -14.45 9.76 15.03
N LEU A 269 -13.29 9.28 15.48
CA LEU A 269 -12.02 10.00 15.49
C LEU A 269 -10.86 8.99 15.54
N VAL A 270 -9.76 9.28 14.84
CA VAL A 270 -8.53 8.48 14.95
C VAL A 270 -7.37 9.36 15.41
N ILE A 271 -6.72 8.97 16.51
CA ILE A 271 -5.46 9.58 16.96
C ILE A 271 -4.32 8.86 16.24
N THR A 272 -3.47 9.60 15.55
CA THR A 272 -2.33 9.07 14.79
C THR A 272 -1.02 9.60 15.33
N VAL A 273 0.03 8.78 15.33
CA VAL A 273 1.38 9.17 15.78
C VAL A 273 2.37 9.05 14.62
N GLY A 274 3.14 10.11 14.42
CA GLY A 274 4.12 10.26 13.34
C GLY A 274 3.54 10.95 12.10
N ASP A 275 4.42 11.67 11.39
CA ASP A 275 4.08 12.49 10.23
C ASP A 275 3.50 11.64 9.07
N ASP A 276 4.17 10.56 8.68
CA ASP A 276 3.71 9.71 7.57
C ASP A 276 2.46 8.89 7.93
N THR A 277 2.39 8.36 9.16
CA THR A 277 1.20 7.67 9.66
C THR A 277 0.01 8.62 9.60
N THR A 278 0.18 9.86 10.06
CA THR A 278 -0.86 10.89 10.03
C THR A 278 -1.24 11.25 8.60
N LEU A 279 -0.27 11.42 7.70
CA LEU A 279 -0.51 11.75 6.30
C LEU A 279 -1.32 10.66 5.58
N ILE A 280 -0.88 9.39 5.64
CA ILE A 280 -1.55 8.28 4.96
C ILE A 280 -2.92 8.00 5.59
N SER A 281 -3.00 8.04 6.93
CA SER A 281 -4.24 7.70 7.62
C SER A 281 -5.28 8.76 7.39
N SER A 282 -4.93 10.05 7.46
CA SER A 282 -5.87 11.13 7.15
C SER A 282 -6.36 11.05 5.71
N ASP A 283 -5.47 10.75 4.74
CA ASP A 283 -5.85 10.56 3.35
C ASP A 283 -6.89 9.43 3.20
N ILE A 284 -6.63 8.24 3.75
CA ILE A 284 -7.56 7.12 3.65
C ILE A 284 -8.88 7.42 4.38
N LEU A 285 -8.80 7.92 5.62
CA LEU A 285 -9.94 8.20 6.49
C LEU A 285 -10.83 9.33 5.97
N TYR A 286 -10.29 10.21 5.13
CA TYR A 286 -11.06 11.23 4.43
C TYR A 286 -12.25 10.65 3.67
N ARG A 287 -12.08 9.48 3.03
CA ARG A 287 -13.16 8.81 2.29
C ARG A 287 -14.32 8.39 3.18
N PHE A 288 -14.13 8.32 4.49
CA PHE A 288 -15.14 7.88 5.45
C PHE A 288 -15.68 9.03 6.32
N ASP A 289 -15.29 10.28 6.04
CA ASP A 289 -15.63 11.47 6.85
C ASP A 289 -15.17 11.34 8.32
N ILE A 290 -13.98 10.78 8.53
CA ILE A 290 -13.40 10.57 9.86
C ILE A 290 -12.24 11.53 10.08
N PRO A 291 -12.35 12.49 11.02
CA PRO A 291 -11.26 13.37 11.38
C PRO A 291 -10.14 12.62 12.10
N VAL A 292 -8.94 13.20 12.08
CA VAL A 292 -7.79 12.69 12.82
C VAL A 292 -7.31 13.70 13.86
N ILE A 293 -6.77 13.22 14.98
CA ILE A 293 -5.82 14.00 15.79
C ILE A 293 -4.42 13.45 15.51
N GLY A 294 -3.62 14.19 14.75
CA GLY A 294 -2.24 13.80 14.44
C GLY A 294 -1.25 14.34 15.47
N ILE A 295 -0.38 13.49 15.98
CA ILE A 295 0.80 13.87 16.77
C ILE A 295 2.01 13.73 15.84
N THR A 296 2.63 14.84 15.48
CA THR A 296 3.68 14.92 14.44
C THR A 296 4.85 15.74 14.97
N ASP A 297 6.05 15.50 14.48
CA ASP A 297 7.26 16.22 14.91
C ASP A 297 7.91 17.04 13.78
N GLY A 298 7.33 16.96 12.57
CA GLY A 298 7.73 17.74 11.39
C GLY A 298 8.69 17.00 10.44
N ASP A 299 8.91 15.70 10.62
CA ASP A 299 9.86 14.88 9.85
C ASP A 299 9.30 14.20 8.57
N LEU A 300 8.23 14.77 8.00
CA LEU A 300 7.48 14.20 6.87
C LEU A 300 8.31 13.73 5.66
N ASP A 301 8.19 12.44 5.30
CA ASP A 301 8.90 11.85 4.15
C ASP A 301 8.13 11.98 2.81
N LYS A 302 6.86 12.41 2.82
CA LYS A 302 6.01 12.64 1.62
C LYS A 302 5.82 11.40 0.74
N VAL A 303 5.12 10.40 1.27
CA VAL A 303 4.80 9.14 0.56
C VAL A 303 3.57 9.23 -0.36
N VAL A 304 2.82 10.33 -0.32
CA VAL A 304 1.73 10.69 -1.25
C VAL A 304 1.89 12.15 -1.67
N GLU A 305 1.41 12.52 -2.87
CA GLU A 305 1.56 13.88 -3.42
C GLU A 305 0.71 14.90 -2.64
N ASP A 306 -0.60 14.63 -2.55
CA ASP A 306 -1.58 15.42 -1.82
C ASP A 306 -2.25 14.52 -0.78
N GLY A 307 -2.17 14.90 0.50
CA GLY A 307 -2.86 14.19 1.59
C GLY A 307 -4.10 14.95 2.04
N PHE A 308 -5.27 14.31 1.97
CA PHE A 308 -6.54 14.92 2.36
C PHE A 308 -6.79 14.79 3.86
N LYS A 309 -7.46 15.79 4.45
CA LYS A 309 -7.83 15.82 5.87
C LYS A 309 -9.27 16.30 5.98
N VAL A 310 -10.05 15.65 6.83
CA VAL A 310 -11.45 16.04 7.09
C VAL A 310 -11.44 17.30 7.96
N ASN A 311 -12.41 18.19 7.74
CA ASN A 311 -12.60 19.36 8.60
C ASN A 311 -12.80 18.90 10.05
N ASN A 312 -12.34 19.70 11.01
CA ASN A 312 -12.20 19.34 12.44
C ASN A 312 -11.10 18.31 12.75
N SER A 313 -10.25 17.94 11.79
CA SER A 313 -8.98 17.29 12.15
C SER A 313 -8.08 18.27 12.89
N ILE A 314 -7.26 17.77 13.82
CA ILE A 314 -6.37 18.56 14.67
C ILE A 314 -4.96 18.00 14.55
N ILE A 315 -3.97 18.82 14.23
CA ILE A 315 -2.58 18.38 14.16
C ILE A 315 -1.77 19.07 15.26
N PHE A 316 -1.23 18.28 16.17
CA PHE A 316 -0.26 18.67 17.17
C PHE A 316 1.14 18.48 16.58
N GLU A 317 1.76 19.57 16.16
CA GLU A 317 3.18 19.60 15.78
C GLU A 317 4.01 19.86 17.04
N VAL A 318 4.70 18.84 17.53
CA VAL A 318 5.51 18.84 18.75
C VAL A 318 6.98 19.02 18.40
N GLU A 319 7.84 19.15 19.42
CA GLU A 319 9.29 19.19 19.19
C GLU A 319 9.79 17.88 18.53
N SER A 320 10.83 17.98 17.69
CA SER A 320 11.40 16.82 17.00
C SER A 320 11.77 15.69 17.96
N GLY A 321 11.32 14.47 17.65
CA GLY A 321 11.49 13.25 18.44
C GLY A 321 10.53 13.08 19.63
N PHE A 322 9.56 13.99 19.83
CA PHE A 322 8.57 13.87 20.91
C PHE A 322 7.26 13.22 20.49
N ASP A 323 6.99 13.04 19.20
CA ASP A 323 5.78 12.40 18.70
C ASP A 323 5.63 10.98 19.26
N ASP A 324 6.67 10.16 19.20
CA ASP A 324 6.67 8.79 19.72
C ASP A 324 6.50 8.79 21.26
N ILE A 325 7.14 9.72 21.96
CA ILE A 325 7.03 9.84 23.44
C ILE A 325 5.60 10.20 23.83
N ILE A 326 5.01 11.18 23.17
CA ILE A 326 3.64 11.62 23.43
C ILE A 326 2.66 10.52 23.04
N GLY A 327 2.87 9.86 21.90
CA GLY A 327 2.11 8.70 21.45
C GLY A 327 2.06 7.58 22.50
N GLN A 328 3.21 7.22 23.07
CA GLN A 328 3.29 6.24 24.15
C GLN A 328 2.52 6.67 25.41
N ASN A 329 2.60 7.95 25.80
CA ASN A 329 1.84 8.46 26.94
C ASN A 329 0.33 8.50 26.66
N ILE A 330 -0.09 8.87 25.46
CA ILE A 330 -1.49 8.77 25.02
C ILE A 330 -1.97 7.32 25.12
N LYS A 331 -1.23 6.37 24.56
CA LYS A 331 -1.59 4.94 24.62
C LYS A 331 -1.72 4.47 26.07
N LYS A 332 -0.82 4.90 26.96
CA LYS A 332 -0.80 4.52 28.37
C LYS A 332 -1.94 5.16 29.18
N GLU A 333 -2.11 6.47 29.08
CA GLU A 333 -2.98 7.27 29.96
C GLU A 333 -4.41 7.36 29.44
N ILE A 334 -4.59 7.49 28.12
CA ILE A 334 -5.92 7.60 27.50
C ILE A 334 -6.48 6.20 27.22
N PHE A 335 -5.64 5.26 26.76
CA PHE A 335 -6.07 3.92 26.32
C PHE A 335 -5.69 2.78 27.28
N ASN A 336 -5.27 3.10 28.50
CA ASN A 336 -4.87 2.13 29.54
C ASN A 336 -3.78 1.13 29.08
N GLY A 337 -2.98 1.50 28.09
CA GLY A 337 -1.90 0.70 27.50
C GLY A 337 -2.35 -0.53 26.71
N LYS A 338 -3.65 -0.80 26.58
CA LYS A 338 -4.17 -2.06 26.00
C LYS A 338 -5.29 -1.86 24.99
N ALA A 339 -6.15 -0.87 25.18
CA ALA A 339 -7.28 -0.66 24.28
C ALA A 339 -6.80 0.00 22.99
N ASP A 340 -7.29 -0.44 21.84
CA ASP A 340 -7.09 0.28 20.57
C ASP A 340 -8.21 1.26 20.32
N SER A 341 -9.34 1.15 21.02
CA SER A 341 -10.48 2.06 20.90
C SER A 341 -11.22 2.20 22.21
N LEU A 342 -11.75 3.39 22.47
CA LEU A 342 -12.55 3.74 23.65
C LEU A 342 -13.59 4.80 23.28
N ASP A 343 -14.64 4.90 24.08
CA ASP A 343 -15.71 5.87 23.90
C ASP A 343 -15.46 7.14 24.72
N PHE A 344 -15.73 8.28 24.10
CA PHE A 344 -15.58 9.60 24.70
C PHE A 344 -16.88 10.39 24.50
N LYS A 345 -16.94 11.61 25.04
CA LYS A 345 -18.09 12.50 24.81
C LYS A 345 -18.02 13.19 23.45
N ASN A 346 -16.83 13.67 23.07
CA ASN A 346 -16.59 14.46 21.87
C ASN A 346 -15.07 14.64 21.65
N ILE A 347 -14.71 15.31 20.55
CA ILE A 347 -13.32 15.61 20.20
C ILE A 347 -12.64 16.52 21.24
N ASP A 348 -13.36 17.49 21.81
CA ASP A 348 -12.79 18.42 22.81
C ASP A 348 -12.31 17.70 24.07
N GLU A 349 -13.02 16.65 24.52
CA GLU A 349 -12.57 15.83 25.65
C GLU A 349 -11.21 15.18 25.36
N VAL A 350 -11.04 14.66 24.14
CA VAL A 350 -9.81 14.00 23.70
C VAL A 350 -8.68 15.00 23.57
N GLU A 351 -8.93 16.13 22.91
CA GLU A 351 -7.97 17.22 22.73
C GLU A 351 -7.44 17.72 24.09
N ASN A 352 -8.33 17.96 25.05
CA ASN A 352 -7.94 18.44 26.39
C ASN A 352 -7.04 17.44 27.12
N LYS A 353 -7.32 16.13 27.01
CA LYS A 353 -6.46 15.07 27.60
C LYS A 353 -5.08 15.05 26.95
N ILE A 354 -5.01 15.19 25.62
CA ILE A 354 -3.73 15.25 24.90
C ILE A 354 -2.94 16.49 25.33
N VAL A 355 -3.57 17.66 25.41
CA VAL A 355 -2.93 18.89 25.88
C VAL A 355 -2.36 18.74 27.30
N GLU A 356 -3.07 18.05 28.19
CA GLU A 356 -2.59 17.76 29.55
C GLU A 356 -1.32 16.88 29.52
N ILE A 357 -1.32 15.81 28.71
CA ILE A 357 -0.15 14.95 28.52
C ILE A 357 1.06 15.74 28.03
N ILE A 358 0.89 16.56 26.98
CA ILE A 358 1.98 17.35 26.39
C ILE A 358 2.55 18.34 27.42
N LYS A 359 1.68 19.00 28.19
CA LYS A 359 2.09 19.91 29.28
C LYS A 359 2.84 19.19 30.39
N ASN A 360 2.42 18.00 30.78
CA ASN A 360 3.09 17.21 31.81
C ASN A 360 4.51 16.80 31.40
N ILE A 361 4.77 16.67 30.10
CA ILE A 361 6.08 16.33 29.53
C ILE A 361 6.94 17.60 29.31
N ASN A 362 6.40 18.81 29.52
CA ASN A 362 7.05 20.08 29.23
C ASN A 362 7.55 20.21 27.78
N CYS A 363 6.82 19.62 26.82
CA CYS A 363 7.12 19.72 25.40
C CYS A 363 6.41 20.93 24.78
N ASN A 364 7.09 21.73 23.96
CA ASN A 364 6.43 22.76 23.16
C ASN A 364 5.68 22.14 21.99
N TYR A 365 4.58 22.78 21.59
CA TYR A 365 3.76 22.30 20.49
C TYR A 365 3.02 23.45 19.81
N LYS A 366 2.57 23.21 18.59
CA LYS A 366 1.61 24.04 17.86
C LYS A 366 0.40 23.18 17.51
N ILE A 367 -0.78 23.78 17.59
CA ILE A 367 -2.02 23.15 17.13
C ILE A 367 -2.43 23.77 15.81
N ASN A 368 -2.64 22.94 14.80
CA ASN A 368 -3.24 23.32 13.52
C ASN A 368 -4.63 22.68 13.43
N TYR A 369 -5.67 23.50 13.38
CA TYR A 369 -7.05 23.06 13.15
C TYR A 369 -7.35 23.07 11.65
N ILE A 370 -7.89 21.98 11.13
CA ILE A 370 -8.28 21.86 9.72
C ILE A 370 -9.71 22.38 9.58
N GLU A 371 -9.87 23.49 8.86
CA GLU A 371 -11.15 24.19 8.64
C GLU A 371 -11.93 23.72 7.43
#